data_AF-S9WB60-F1
#
_entry.id   AF-S9WB60-F1
#
_cell.length_a   1.000
_cell.length_b   1.000
_cell.length_c   1.000
_cell.angle_alpha   90.00
_cell.angle_beta   90.00
_cell.angle_gamma   90.00
#
_symmetry.space_group_name_H-M   'P 1'
#
loop_
_entity.id
_entity.type
_entity.pdbx_description
1 polymer ?
#
loop_
_entity_poly.entity_id
_entity_poly.type
_entity_poly.pdbx_seq_one_letter_code
_entity_poly.pdbx_strand_id
1 'polypeptide(L)'
;MDEVLSLCGPGDALFARRLPAGGCQFFAWPGTSLQVASRAITSMPDTIRTVHAVFGRVNTPMDIVLDIDCAVPQEHWTMSKVRPFQMQVLDDTLSVLKEEIAKAGEKIESQVVLQSPNLKKASFHVHTKLKDAAFADYNSVHGFLARFSDRIPYADLQIYRPNGMLRMHTCMKENRTSAIVVFDDPKWQIGFPGGRVPEEAAALHSVCVREPGSFTRLLRYEPPRVTNQYTPRAADGGAAADGEVKYVTVPLPRTEREAVATASRWLRMATEEEVGEWRSWIALGLAAFRVAHHFKDTKGLPRPAMEELLDAWGTASRACAIKFKHGDCEARWATFDINRMRNATDSDWWQAYKRIGHLEKAKEEILAEEASIKAKYRKKLEAQRQTRESN
;
A
#
# COMPACT_ATOMS: atom_id res chain seq x y z
N MET A 1 -8.23 11.49 16.02
CA MET A 1 -8.97 10.73 14.98
C MET A 1 -9.86 9.70 15.64
N ASP A 2 -9.31 8.86 16.51
CA ASP A 2 -10.04 7.80 17.25
C ASP A 2 -11.30 8.31 17.96
N GLU A 3 -11.22 9.49 18.58
CA GLU A 3 -12.38 10.16 19.19
C GLU A 3 -13.53 10.38 18.18
N VAL A 4 -13.25 10.97 17.02
CA VAL A 4 -14.26 11.21 15.97
C VAL A 4 -14.75 9.89 15.37
N LEU A 5 -13.85 8.92 15.16
CA LEU A 5 -14.20 7.60 14.66
C LEU A 5 -15.17 6.87 15.59
N SER A 6 -14.99 6.98 16.90
CA SER A 6 -15.85 6.33 17.90
C SER A 6 -17.30 6.82 17.86
N LEU A 7 -17.54 8.01 17.31
CA LEU A 7 -18.87 8.61 17.15
C LEU A 7 -19.52 8.29 15.80
N CYS A 8 -18.77 7.70 14.85
CA CYS A 8 -19.24 7.45 13.49
C CYS A 8 -19.65 5.99 13.29
N GLY A 9 -20.81 5.77 12.72
CA GLY A 9 -21.22 4.48 12.18
C GLY A 9 -20.57 4.16 10.83
N PRO A 10 -20.73 2.92 10.34
CA PRO A 10 -20.25 2.46 9.04
C PRO A 10 -20.68 3.28 7.84
N GLY A 11 -21.87 3.89 7.88
CA GLY A 11 -22.45 4.67 6.79
C GLY A 11 -22.21 6.18 6.90
N ASP A 12 -21.59 6.67 7.97
CA ASP A 12 -21.39 8.10 8.18
C ASP A 12 -20.22 8.63 7.36
N ALA A 13 -20.31 9.88 6.90
CA ALA A 13 -19.20 10.56 6.25
C ALA A 13 -18.17 11.03 7.29
N LEU A 14 -16.90 10.68 7.08
CA LEU A 14 -15.76 11.18 7.85
C LEU A 14 -14.84 11.96 6.92
N PHE A 15 -14.43 13.14 7.38
CA PHE A 15 -13.58 14.04 6.62
C PHE A 15 -12.31 14.39 7.37
N ALA A 16 -11.29 14.74 6.59
CA ALA A 16 -10.00 15.19 7.05
C ALA A 16 -9.64 16.49 6.33
N ARG A 17 -9.22 17.50 7.08
CA ARG A 17 -8.73 18.78 6.55
C ARG A 17 -7.33 19.04 7.09
N ARG A 18 -6.39 19.31 6.20
CA ARG A 18 -5.04 19.71 6.61
C ARG A 18 -5.02 21.17 7.04
N LEU A 19 -4.36 21.45 8.15
CA LEU A 19 -4.28 22.79 8.73
C LEU A 19 -3.05 23.56 8.18
N PRO A 20 -3.13 24.89 8.03
CA PRO A 20 -2.01 25.70 7.53
C PRO A 20 -0.72 25.59 8.35
N ALA A 21 -0.84 25.42 9.67
CA ALA A 21 0.30 25.30 10.59
C ALA A 21 0.90 23.88 10.67
N GLY A 22 0.42 22.96 9.82
CA GLY A 22 0.71 21.53 9.93
C GLY A 22 -0.33 20.79 10.78
N GLY A 23 -0.38 19.47 10.61
CA GLY A 23 -1.38 18.61 11.23
C GLY A 23 -2.66 18.45 10.40
N CYS A 24 -3.56 17.58 10.90
CA CYS A 24 -4.81 17.22 10.24
C CYS A 24 -5.96 17.31 11.26
N GLN A 25 -7.01 18.02 10.90
CA GLN A 25 -8.26 18.05 11.65
C GLN A 25 -9.21 17.01 11.03
N PHE A 26 -9.73 16.12 11.88
CA PHE A 26 -10.76 15.17 11.49
C PHE A 26 -12.11 15.66 12.00
N PHE A 27 -13.16 15.52 11.20
CA PHE A 27 -14.51 15.92 11.55
C PHE A 27 -15.54 15.09 10.80
N ALA A 28 -16.71 14.93 11.40
CA ALA A 28 -17.83 14.18 10.85
C ALA A 28 -19.14 14.80 11.36
N TRP A 29 -20.24 14.43 10.70
CA TRP A 29 -21.60 14.72 11.18
C TRP A 29 -22.38 13.41 11.28
N PRO A 30 -22.20 12.63 12.37
CA PRO A 30 -22.86 11.33 12.52
C PRO A 30 -24.37 11.42 12.34
N GLY A 31 -24.96 10.45 11.64
CA GLY A 31 -26.39 10.40 11.33
C GLY A 31 -26.85 11.36 10.22
N THR A 32 -25.95 12.17 9.65
CA THR A 32 -26.27 13.01 8.49
C THR A 32 -26.08 12.21 7.20
N SER A 33 -27.01 12.33 6.25
CA SER A 33 -26.87 11.66 4.95
C SER A 33 -25.60 12.10 4.21
N LEU A 34 -25.01 11.20 3.41
CA LEU A 34 -23.81 11.49 2.64
C LEU A 34 -24.04 12.62 1.65
N GLN A 35 -25.27 12.75 1.14
CA GLN A 35 -25.67 13.85 0.25
C GLN A 35 -25.62 15.22 0.94
N VAL A 36 -26.10 15.32 2.18
CA VAL A 36 -26.04 16.58 2.94
C VAL A 36 -24.61 16.88 3.35
N ALA A 37 -23.87 15.87 3.83
CA ALA A 37 -22.48 16.00 4.22
C ALA A 37 -21.59 16.45 3.05
N SER A 38 -21.76 15.87 1.85
CA SER A 38 -20.96 16.24 0.67
C SER A 38 -21.25 17.65 0.17
N ARG A 39 -22.53 18.07 0.18
CA ARG A 39 -22.93 19.46 -0.12
C ARG A 39 -22.33 20.46 0.87
N ALA A 40 -22.26 20.10 2.15
CA ALA A 40 -21.63 20.97 3.15
C ALA A 40 -20.15 21.24 2.78
N ILE A 41 -19.42 20.22 2.31
CA ILE A 41 -18.03 20.39 1.86
C ILE A 41 -17.92 21.31 0.65
N THR A 42 -18.74 21.11 -0.38
CA THR A 42 -18.68 21.94 -1.59
C THR A 42 -19.13 23.38 -1.34
N SER A 43 -19.95 23.62 -0.31
CA SER A 43 -20.35 24.98 0.09
C SER A 43 -19.30 25.73 0.94
N MET A 44 -18.24 25.05 1.39
CA MET A 44 -17.20 25.71 2.20
C MET A 44 -16.46 26.78 1.39
N PRO A 45 -16.05 27.91 1.99
CA PRO A 45 -15.22 28.90 1.31
C PRO A 45 -13.91 28.28 0.78
N ASP A 46 -13.48 28.71 -0.40
CA ASP A 46 -12.27 28.22 -1.08
C ASP A 46 -11.01 28.29 -0.19
N THR A 47 -10.94 29.29 0.70
CA THR A 47 -9.83 29.49 1.65
C THR A 47 -9.62 28.32 2.61
N ILE A 48 -10.65 27.49 2.84
CA ILE A 48 -10.65 26.36 3.76
C ILE A 48 -11.02 25.03 3.10
N ARG A 49 -11.29 25.02 1.79
CA ARG A 49 -11.73 23.84 1.03
C ARG A 49 -10.57 22.93 0.63
N THR A 50 -9.84 22.41 1.63
CA THR A 50 -8.71 21.47 1.51
C THR A 50 -9.07 20.09 2.10
N VAL A 51 -10.30 19.66 1.85
CA VAL A 51 -10.93 18.51 2.51
C VAL A 51 -10.71 17.20 1.75
N HIS A 52 -10.50 16.13 2.50
CA HIS A 52 -10.40 14.76 2.03
C HIS A 52 -11.51 13.92 2.68
N ALA A 53 -12.14 13.04 1.91
CA ALA A 53 -13.02 12.01 2.43
C ALA A 53 -12.19 10.83 2.94
N VAL A 54 -12.51 10.35 4.15
CA VAL A 54 -11.81 9.23 4.79
C VAL A 54 -12.61 7.95 4.58
N PHE A 55 -12.13 7.09 3.68
CA PHE A 55 -12.79 5.84 3.31
C PHE A 55 -12.12 4.60 3.91
N GLY A 56 -10.87 4.70 4.36
CA GLY A 56 -10.07 3.59 4.88
C GLY A 56 -10.51 3.09 6.26
N ARG A 57 -11.79 2.76 6.41
CA ARG A 57 -12.42 2.27 7.64
C ARG A 57 -12.93 0.85 7.41
N VAL A 58 -12.68 -0.03 8.37
CA VAL A 58 -13.15 -1.42 8.32
C VAL A 58 -14.67 -1.45 8.48
N ASN A 59 -15.33 -2.37 7.77
CA ASN A 59 -16.79 -2.51 7.74
C ASN A 59 -17.54 -1.27 7.24
N THR A 60 -16.90 -0.37 6.49
CA THR A 60 -17.54 0.77 5.83
C THR A 60 -17.77 0.43 4.36
N PRO A 61 -19.02 0.15 3.94
CA PRO A 61 -19.31 -0.19 2.55
C PRO A 61 -18.90 0.94 1.61
N MET A 62 -18.31 0.60 0.47
CA MET A 62 -17.80 1.61 -0.46
C MET A 62 -17.88 1.18 -1.92
N ASP A 63 -17.80 2.17 -2.79
CA ASP A 63 -17.64 1.99 -4.23
C ASP A 63 -16.17 1.71 -4.59
N ILE A 64 -15.92 1.34 -5.84
CA ILE A 64 -14.55 1.26 -6.36
C ILE A 64 -14.02 2.69 -6.50
N VAL A 65 -12.85 2.96 -5.93
CA VAL A 65 -12.22 4.28 -6.03
C VAL A 65 -10.76 4.17 -6.48
N LEU A 66 -10.46 4.59 -7.70
CA LEU A 66 -9.08 4.60 -8.20
C LEU A 66 -8.46 5.98 -8.05
N ASP A 67 -7.25 6.07 -7.51
CA ASP A 67 -6.36 7.23 -7.68
C ASP A 67 -5.36 6.88 -8.78
N ILE A 68 -5.45 7.54 -9.92
CA ILE A 68 -4.57 7.31 -11.07
C ILE A 68 -3.51 8.40 -11.08
N ASP A 69 -2.25 7.99 -10.99
CA ASP A 69 -1.08 8.85 -10.99
C ASP A 69 -0.08 8.36 -12.03
N CYS A 70 0.06 9.10 -13.13
CA CYS A 70 1.06 8.84 -14.15
C CYS A 70 1.81 10.13 -14.51
N ALA A 71 3.14 10.11 -14.41
CA ALA A 71 3.97 11.20 -14.88
C ALA A 71 3.83 11.34 -16.40
N VAL A 72 3.54 12.54 -16.88
CA VAL A 72 3.48 12.83 -18.31
C VAL A 72 4.92 13.04 -18.79
N PRO A 73 5.39 12.35 -19.85
CA PRO A 73 6.72 12.60 -20.39
C PRO A 73 6.87 14.05 -20.88
N GLN A 74 8.06 14.61 -20.75
CA GLN A 74 8.30 16.04 -20.94
C GLN A 74 7.95 16.51 -22.37
N GLU A 75 8.14 15.67 -23.37
CA GLU A 75 7.81 15.90 -24.78
C GLU A 75 6.30 16.05 -25.04
N HIS A 76 5.46 15.65 -24.09
CA HIS A 76 4.01 15.77 -24.11
C HIS A 76 3.48 16.96 -23.28
N TRP A 77 4.34 17.80 -22.67
CA TRP A 77 3.95 18.96 -21.85
C TRP A 77 3.44 20.15 -22.69
N THR A 78 2.52 19.88 -23.61
CA THR A 78 1.74 20.87 -24.36
C THR A 78 0.28 20.48 -24.30
N MET A 79 -0.65 21.45 -24.32
CA MET A 79 -2.09 21.17 -24.23
C MET A 79 -2.58 20.18 -25.32
N SER A 80 -2.01 20.26 -26.52
CA SER A 80 -2.34 19.39 -27.65
C SER A 80 -1.89 17.93 -27.48
N LYS A 81 -0.87 17.68 -26.65
CA LYS A 81 -0.29 16.33 -26.47
C LYS A 81 -0.64 15.72 -25.12
N VAL A 82 -0.73 16.53 -24.06
CA VAL A 82 -1.05 16.06 -22.71
C VAL A 82 -2.45 15.47 -22.64
N ARG A 83 -3.43 16.06 -23.35
CA ARG A 83 -4.82 15.62 -23.29
C ARG A 83 -5.01 14.24 -23.94
N PRO A 84 -4.51 13.97 -25.17
CA PRO A 84 -4.51 12.62 -25.72
C PRO A 84 -3.80 11.59 -24.81
N PHE A 85 -2.65 11.94 -24.22
CA PHE A 85 -1.94 11.06 -23.30
C PHE A 85 -2.76 10.72 -22.06
N GLN A 86 -3.35 11.73 -21.43
CA GLN A 86 -4.27 11.58 -20.28
C GLN A 86 -5.46 10.66 -20.61
N MET A 87 -6.05 10.84 -21.78
CA MET A 87 -7.16 10.02 -22.26
C MET A 87 -6.73 8.57 -22.51
N GLN A 88 -5.53 8.34 -23.06
CA GLN A 88 -4.98 7.00 -23.26
C GLN A 88 -4.80 6.27 -21.92
N VAL A 89 -4.18 6.93 -20.92
CA VAL A 89 -4.00 6.35 -19.57
C VAL A 89 -5.34 5.97 -18.93
N LEU A 90 -6.35 6.83 -19.08
CA LEU A 90 -7.72 6.53 -18.62
C LEU A 90 -8.33 5.35 -19.39
N ASP A 91 -8.18 5.29 -20.70
CA ASP A 91 -8.76 4.22 -21.51
C ASP A 91 -8.15 2.87 -21.18
N ASP A 92 -6.82 2.80 -21.07
CA ASP A 92 -6.09 1.59 -20.71
C ASP A 92 -6.52 1.08 -19.32
N THR A 93 -6.62 1.99 -18.35
CA THR A 93 -7.00 1.63 -16.97
C THR A 93 -8.47 1.21 -16.88
N LEU A 94 -9.39 2.00 -17.46
CA LEU A 94 -10.83 1.81 -17.29
C LEU A 94 -11.40 0.71 -18.18
N SER A 95 -10.75 0.38 -19.31
CA SER A 95 -11.11 -0.79 -20.11
C SER A 95 -10.85 -2.08 -19.33
N VAL A 96 -9.69 -2.19 -18.67
CA VAL A 96 -9.38 -3.33 -17.79
C VAL A 96 -10.35 -3.39 -16.62
N LEU A 97 -10.58 -2.26 -15.93
CA LEU A 97 -11.52 -2.23 -14.80
C LEU A 97 -12.91 -2.71 -15.21
N LYS A 98 -13.43 -2.23 -16.34
CA LYS A 98 -14.75 -2.61 -16.86
C LYS A 98 -14.83 -4.10 -17.20
N GLU A 99 -13.77 -4.64 -17.79
CA GLU A 99 -13.66 -6.07 -18.09
C GLU A 99 -13.69 -6.91 -16.81
N GLU A 100 -12.91 -6.54 -15.79
CA GLU A 100 -12.83 -7.29 -14.52
C GLU A 100 -14.11 -7.18 -13.68
N ILE A 101 -14.79 -6.03 -13.71
CA ILE A 101 -16.13 -5.87 -13.12
C ILE A 101 -17.11 -6.84 -13.80
N ALA A 102 -17.10 -6.91 -15.13
CA ALA A 102 -17.97 -7.82 -15.88
C ALA A 102 -17.65 -9.30 -15.59
N LYS A 103 -16.38 -9.69 -15.49
CA LYS A 103 -15.94 -11.04 -15.11
C LYS A 103 -16.41 -11.44 -13.71
N ALA A 104 -16.50 -10.48 -12.79
CA ALA A 104 -17.05 -10.70 -11.46
C ALA A 104 -18.59 -10.83 -11.45
N GLY A 105 -19.26 -10.66 -12.59
CA GLY A 105 -20.72 -10.68 -12.70
C GLY A 105 -21.38 -9.37 -12.28
N GLU A 106 -20.60 -8.31 -12.11
CA GLU A 106 -21.05 -7.01 -11.63
C GLU A 106 -21.41 -6.07 -12.79
N LYS A 107 -22.23 -5.05 -12.50
CA LYS A 107 -22.60 -4.01 -13.46
C LYS A 107 -22.36 -2.64 -12.87
N ILE A 108 -21.83 -1.72 -13.67
CA ILE A 108 -21.68 -0.32 -13.29
C ILE A 108 -23.05 0.36 -13.34
N GLU A 109 -23.46 0.99 -12.24
CA GLU A 109 -24.64 1.85 -12.18
C GLU A 109 -24.28 3.27 -12.61
N SER A 110 -23.23 3.83 -12.01
CA SER A 110 -22.69 5.14 -12.36
C SER A 110 -21.17 5.18 -12.17
N GLN A 111 -20.51 6.07 -12.92
CA GLN A 111 -19.08 6.33 -12.80
C GLN A 111 -18.83 7.81 -12.96
N VAL A 112 -18.05 8.38 -12.03
CA VAL A 112 -17.57 9.76 -12.13
C VAL A 112 -16.05 9.76 -12.21
N VAL A 113 -15.52 10.35 -13.28
CA VAL A 113 -14.08 10.64 -13.40
C VAL A 113 -13.86 12.10 -13.01
N LEU A 114 -13.08 12.28 -11.95
CA LEU A 114 -12.58 13.56 -11.49
C LEU A 114 -11.11 13.70 -11.88
N GLN A 115 -10.66 14.92 -12.13
CA GLN A 115 -9.27 15.24 -12.44
C GLN A 115 -8.73 16.31 -11.49
N SER A 116 -7.43 16.22 -11.20
CA SER A 116 -6.64 17.32 -10.66
C SER A 116 -5.80 17.90 -11.79
N PRO A 117 -6.22 18.99 -12.47
CA PRO A 117 -5.53 19.49 -13.66
C PRO A 117 -4.05 19.75 -13.42
N ASN A 118 -3.21 19.14 -14.25
CA ASN A 118 -1.75 19.25 -14.23
C ASN A 118 -1.16 18.92 -15.61
N LEU A 119 -0.17 19.67 -16.07
CA LEU A 119 0.53 19.41 -17.33
C LEU A 119 1.57 18.28 -17.22
N LYS A 120 2.12 18.07 -16.03
CA LYS A 120 3.20 17.13 -15.76
C LYS A 120 2.70 15.75 -15.30
N LYS A 121 1.39 15.62 -15.07
CA LYS A 121 0.80 14.41 -14.48
C LYS A 121 -0.61 14.17 -15.00
N ALA A 122 -0.90 12.94 -15.41
CA ALA A 122 -2.26 12.43 -15.51
C ALA A 122 -2.72 12.06 -14.09
N SER A 123 -3.67 12.82 -13.55
CA SER A 123 -4.12 12.73 -12.16
C SER A 123 -5.63 12.64 -12.12
N PHE A 124 -6.15 11.45 -11.85
CA PHE A 124 -7.59 11.19 -11.82
C PHE A 124 -8.02 10.51 -10.55
N HIS A 125 -9.18 10.89 -10.03
CA HIS A 125 -9.93 10.04 -9.12
C HIS A 125 -11.11 9.46 -9.90
N VAL A 126 -11.22 8.14 -9.95
CA VAL A 126 -12.34 7.47 -10.61
C VAL A 126 -13.19 6.78 -9.56
N HIS A 127 -14.46 7.17 -9.49
CA HIS A 127 -15.42 6.65 -8.54
C HIS A 127 -16.48 5.84 -9.29
N THR A 128 -16.40 4.51 -9.18
CA THR A 128 -17.28 3.58 -9.92
C THR A 128 -18.24 2.89 -8.96
N LYS A 129 -19.51 3.25 -9.08
CA LYS A 129 -20.61 2.68 -8.31
C LYS A 129 -21.19 1.46 -9.02
N LEU A 130 -21.27 0.35 -8.30
CA LEU A 130 -21.88 -0.87 -8.80
C LEU A 130 -23.40 -0.89 -8.55
N LYS A 131 -24.12 -1.54 -9.46
CA LYS A 131 -25.56 -1.75 -9.34
C LYS A 131 -25.84 -2.86 -8.32
N ASP A 132 -26.70 -2.56 -7.34
CA ASP A 132 -27.17 -3.48 -6.29
C ASP A 132 -26.09 -4.10 -5.38
N ALA A 133 -24.82 -3.71 -5.54
CA ALA A 133 -23.69 -4.22 -4.77
C ALA A 133 -22.79 -3.08 -4.27
N ALA A 134 -22.06 -3.34 -3.19
CA ALA A 134 -20.96 -2.49 -2.70
C ALA A 134 -19.83 -3.39 -2.20
N PHE A 135 -18.60 -2.89 -2.16
CA PHE A 135 -17.52 -3.58 -1.47
C PHE A 135 -17.69 -3.42 0.04
N ALA A 136 -17.38 -4.47 0.81
CA ALA A 136 -17.60 -4.45 2.25
C ALA A 136 -16.78 -3.38 2.98
N ASP A 137 -15.58 -3.09 2.47
CA ASP A 137 -14.65 -2.07 2.95
C ASP A 137 -13.50 -1.87 1.95
N TYR A 138 -12.57 -0.98 2.30
CA TYR A 138 -11.39 -0.67 1.50
C TYR A 138 -10.46 -1.89 1.29
N ASN A 139 -10.43 -2.85 2.21
CA ASN A 139 -9.66 -4.10 2.05
C ASN A 139 -10.25 -4.95 0.92
N SER A 140 -11.57 -5.00 0.84
CA SER A 140 -12.28 -5.73 -0.21
C SER A 140 -12.07 -5.10 -1.59
N VAL A 141 -12.01 -3.76 -1.68
CA VAL A 141 -11.67 -3.09 -2.95
C VAL A 141 -10.21 -3.40 -3.33
N HIS A 142 -9.28 -3.29 -2.38
CA HIS A 142 -7.87 -3.62 -2.61
C HIS A 142 -7.70 -5.06 -3.11
N GLY A 143 -8.34 -6.03 -2.46
CA GLY A 143 -8.29 -7.44 -2.85
C GLY A 143 -8.83 -7.71 -4.24
N PHE A 144 -9.83 -6.95 -4.68
CA PHE A 144 -10.33 -7.04 -6.05
C PHE A 144 -9.32 -6.51 -7.06
N LEU A 145 -8.84 -5.27 -6.87
CA LEU A 145 -7.93 -4.61 -7.81
C LEU A 145 -6.55 -5.27 -7.89
N ALA A 146 -6.05 -5.79 -6.76
CA ALA A 146 -4.74 -6.45 -6.69
C ALA A 146 -4.63 -7.71 -7.57
N ARG A 147 -5.75 -8.32 -7.95
CA ARG A 147 -5.76 -9.51 -8.81
C ARG A 147 -5.35 -9.24 -10.25
N PHE A 148 -5.35 -7.98 -10.65
CA PHE A 148 -5.02 -7.52 -11.99
C PHE A 148 -4.21 -6.21 -11.96
N SER A 149 -3.49 -5.95 -10.86
CA SER A 149 -2.76 -4.70 -10.65
C SER A 149 -1.66 -4.47 -11.69
N ASP A 150 -1.09 -5.55 -12.23
CA ASP A 150 -0.13 -5.56 -13.33
C ASP A 150 -0.71 -4.96 -14.62
N ARG A 151 -2.03 -5.02 -14.81
CA ARG A 151 -2.75 -4.48 -15.96
C ARG A 151 -3.27 -3.06 -15.76
N ILE A 152 -3.20 -2.54 -14.53
CA ILE A 152 -3.58 -1.16 -14.17
C ILE A 152 -2.43 -0.45 -13.44
N PRO A 153 -1.22 -0.38 -14.02
CA PRO A 153 0.00 0.02 -13.32
C PRO A 153 0.01 1.46 -12.81
N TYR A 154 -0.88 2.31 -13.32
CA TYR A 154 -1.00 3.71 -12.91
C TYR A 154 -2.02 3.95 -11.79
N ALA A 155 -2.77 2.92 -11.38
CA ALA A 155 -3.67 3.00 -10.24
C ALA A 155 -2.86 2.81 -8.93
N ASP A 156 -2.86 3.83 -8.07
CA ASP A 156 -2.21 3.77 -6.77
C ASP A 156 -3.01 2.89 -5.81
N LEU A 157 -2.53 1.67 -5.59
CA LEU A 157 -3.14 0.75 -4.63
C LEU A 157 -2.72 1.03 -3.16
N GLN A 158 -1.78 1.95 -2.91
CA GLN A 158 -1.36 2.30 -1.55
C GLN A 158 -2.41 3.13 -0.80
N ILE A 159 -3.40 3.70 -1.51
CA ILE A 159 -4.50 4.44 -0.89
C ILE A 159 -5.38 3.53 -0.02
N TYR A 160 -5.38 2.22 -0.28
CA TYR A 160 -6.17 1.22 0.45
C TYR A 160 -5.48 0.78 1.74
N ARG A 161 -5.51 1.66 2.73
CA ARG A 161 -4.91 1.48 4.05
C ARG A 161 -5.84 2.00 5.14
N PRO A 162 -5.61 1.63 6.42
CA PRO A 162 -6.31 2.29 7.52
C PRO A 162 -6.21 3.81 7.39
N ASN A 163 -7.35 4.48 7.48
CA ASN A 163 -7.49 5.93 7.34
C ASN A 163 -7.09 6.47 5.96
N GLY A 164 -7.11 5.60 4.93
CA GLY A 164 -7.03 5.98 3.53
C GLY A 164 -8.05 7.07 3.20
N MET A 165 -7.59 8.08 2.47
CA MET A 165 -8.37 9.28 2.20
C MET A 165 -8.06 9.84 0.82
N LEU A 166 -9.07 10.39 0.17
CA LEU A 166 -8.95 11.05 -1.11
C LEU A 166 -9.57 12.43 -1.07
N ARG A 167 -8.97 13.35 -1.82
CA ARG A 167 -9.42 14.74 -1.87
C ARG A 167 -10.78 14.81 -2.58
N MET A 168 -11.72 15.53 -1.97
CA MET A 168 -13.08 15.63 -2.49
C MET A 168 -13.20 16.53 -3.71
N HIS A 169 -14.30 16.38 -4.44
CA HIS A 169 -14.65 17.29 -5.53
C HIS A 169 -14.65 18.76 -5.07
N THR A 170 -14.17 19.66 -5.94
CA THR A 170 -13.92 21.09 -5.71
C THR A 170 -12.84 21.42 -4.67
N CYS A 171 -12.30 20.43 -3.93
CA CYS A 171 -11.26 20.69 -2.94
C CYS A 171 -9.88 20.87 -3.58
N MET A 172 -9.09 21.78 -3.01
CA MET A 172 -7.75 22.14 -3.48
C MET A 172 -6.65 21.46 -2.65
N LYS A 173 -5.42 21.50 -3.17
CA LYS A 173 -4.22 21.14 -2.40
C LYS A 173 -3.98 22.21 -1.32
N GLU A 174 -3.08 21.94 -0.38
CA GLU A 174 -2.81 22.85 0.73
C GLU A 174 -2.14 24.15 0.30
N ASN A 175 -1.37 24.09 -0.78
CA ASN A 175 -0.85 25.27 -1.48
C ASN A 175 -1.94 26.03 -2.27
N ARG A 176 -3.22 25.64 -2.14
CA ARG A 176 -4.40 26.20 -2.80
C ARG A 176 -4.33 26.17 -4.33
N THR A 177 -3.65 25.17 -4.89
CA THR A 177 -3.64 24.94 -6.34
C THR A 177 -4.45 23.71 -6.72
N SER A 178 -4.86 23.67 -7.99
CA SER A 178 -5.46 22.50 -8.66
C SER A 178 -6.64 21.90 -7.89
N ALA A 179 -7.79 22.57 -7.93
CA ALA A 179 -9.05 21.99 -7.45
C ALA A 179 -9.38 20.70 -8.20
N ILE A 180 -9.98 19.74 -7.52
CA ILE A 180 -10.55 18.56 -8.16
C ILE A 180 -11.81 18.97 -8.94
N VAL A 181 -11.82 18.73 -10.25
CA VAL A 181 -12.96 19.04 -11.12
C VAL A 181 -13.43 17.78 -11.85
N VAL A 182 -14.65 17.80 -12.39
CA VAL A 182 -15.11 16.71 -13.27
C VAL A 182 -14.25 16.70 -14.54
N PHE A 183 -13.85 15.52 -14.98
CA PHE A 183 -13.14 15.38 -16.26
C PHE A 183 -14.11 15.63 -17.42
N ASP A 184 -13.80 16.64 -18.22
CA ASP A 184 -14.64 17.12 -19.31
C ASP A 184 -14.54 16.20 -20.55
N ASP A 185 -14.97 14.96 -20.40
CA ASP A 185 -15.18 14.02 -21.49
C ASP A 185 -16.32 13.05 -21.12
N PRO A 186 -17.42 13.02 -21.88
CA PRO A 186 -18.60 12.25 -21.52
C PRO A 186 -18.38 10.73 -21.60
N LYS A 187 -17.36 10.25 -22.33
CA LYS A 187 -17.10 8.82 -22.56
C LYS A 187 -17.01 8.02 -21.27
N TRP A 188 -16.42 8.59 -20.22
CA TRP A 188 -16.16 7.88 -18.95
C TRP A 188 -17.13 8.24 -17.82
N GLN A 189 -18.10 9.13 -18.08
CA GLN A 189 -19.11 9.55 -17.10
C GLN A 189 -20.37 8.66 -17.22
N ILE A 190 -20.31 7.45 -16.68
CA ILE A 190 -21.35 6.42 -16.85
C ILE A 190 -22.54 6.73 -15.95
N GLY A 191 -23.77 6.48 -16.43
CA GLY A 191 -25.00 6.69 -15.66
C GLY A 191 -25.52 8.13 -15.68
N PHE A 192 -24.87 9.03 -16.43
CA PHE A 192 -25.25 10.44 -16.55
C PHE A 192 -25.64 10.78 -17.99
N PRO A 193 -26.84 11.35 -18.24
CA PRO A 193 -27.28 11.71 -19.59
C PRO A 193 -26.30 12.64 -20.30
N GLY A 194 -25.85 12.25 -21.50
CA GLY A 194 -24.85 13.00 -22.27
C GLY A 194 -23.49 13.15 -21.57
N GLY A 195 -23.21 12.33 -20.55
CA GLY A 195 -22.01 12.40 -19.72
C GLY A 195 -21.90 13.64 -18.82
N ARG A 196 -23.00 14.38 -18.63
CA ARG A 196 -23.03 15.57 -17.78
C ARG A 196 -23.24 15.17 -16.32
N VAL A 197 -22.18 15.26 -15.51
CA VAL A 197 -22.23 14.97 -14.07
C VAL A 197 -22.61 16.24 -13.30
N PRO A 198 -23.75 16.26 -12.58
CA PRO A 198 -24.10 17.37 -11.68
C PRO A 198 -23.07 17.51 -10.54
N GLU A 199 -22.85 18.73 -10.05
CA GLU A 199 -21.90 18.97 -8.95
C GLU A 199 -22.24 18.16 -7.70
N GLU A 200 -23.53 18.02 -7.37
CA GLU A 200 -23.97 17.24 -6.21
C GLU A 200 -23.67 15.75 -6.37
N ALA A 201 -23.76 15.23 -7.59
CA ALA A 201 -23.41 13.85 -7.89
C ALA A 201 -21.89 13.64 -7.80
N ALA A 202 -21.09 14.55 -8.37
CA ALA A 202 -19.64 14.51 -8.26
C ALA A 202 -19.17 14.61 -6.80
N ALA A 203 -19.80 15.50 -6.01
CA ALA A 203 -19.55 15.64 -4.58
C ALA A 203 -19.87 14.36 -3.82
N LEU A 204 -21.06 13.78 -4.05
CA LEU A 204 -21.48 12.54 -3.40
C LEU A 204 -20.56 11.36 -3.74
N HIS A 205 -20.23 11.16 -5.02
CA HIS A 205 -19.27 10.13 -5.45
C HIS A 205 -17.90 10.31 -4.77
N SER A 206 -17.45 11.56 -4.58
CA SER A 206 -16.16 11.85 -3.93
C SER A 206 -16.11 11.54 -2.43
N VAL A 207 -17.23 11.21 -1.78
CA VAL A 207 -17.26 10.71 -0.41
C VAL A 207 -16.74 9.27 -0.31
N CYS A 208 -16.74 8.52 -1.43
CA CYS A 208 -16.26 7.13 -1.58
C CYS A 208 -17.07 6.06 -0.81
N VAL A 209 -17.78 6.42 0.26
CA VAL A 209 -18.59 5.53 1.10
C VAL A 209 -20.00 5.35 0.53
N ARG A 210 -20.63 4.22 0.84
CA ARG A 210 -22.00 3.87 0.41
C ARG A 210 -22.98 3.89 1.58
N GLU A 211 -24.10 4.57 1.39
CA GLU A 211 -25.19 4.58 2.37
C GLU A 211 -25.80 3.18 2.54
N PRO A 212 -26.05 2.73 3.77
CA PRO A 212 -26.82 1.52 4.03
C PRO A 212 -28.18 1.54 3.31
N GLY A 213 -28.58 0.42 2.73
CA GLY A 213 -29.83 0.30 1.96
C GLY A 213 -29.73 0.71 0.48
N SER A 214 -28.60 1.29 0.05
CA SER A 214 -28.35 1.62 -1.36
C SER A 214 -27.74 0.47 -2.19
N PHE A 215 -27.60 -0.70 -1.57
CA PHE A 215 -27.10 -1.95 -2.14
C PHE A 215 -27.79 -3.12 -1.43
N THR A 216 -27.83 -4.29 -2.06
CA THR A 216 -28.48 -5.50 -1.51
C THR A 216 -27.47 -6.53 -1.03
N ARG A 217 -26.22 -6.45 -1.49
CA ARG A 217 -25.15 -7.38 -1.12
C ARG A 217 -23.79 -6.71 -1.02
N LEU A 218 -22.90 -7.33 -0.25
CA LEU A 218 -21.52 -6.90 -0.06
C LEU A 218 -20.55 -7.86 -0.77
N LEU A 219 -19.62 -7.28 -1.52
CA LEU A 219 -18.51 -7.99 -2.14
C LEU A 219 -17.34 -8.04 -1.17
N ARG A 220 -16.75 -9.23 -1.04
CA ARG A 220 -15.59 -9.49 -0.18
C ARG A 220 -14.50 -10.13 -1.01
N TYR A 221 -13.35 -9.50 -1.04
CA TYR A 221 -12.13 -10.04 -1.60
C TYR A 221 -11.04 -9.93 -0.55
N GLU A 222 -10.20 -10.96 -0.46
CA GLU A 222 -9.06 -10.93 0.42
C GLU A 222 -8.01 -9.95 -0.16
N PRO A 223 -7.60 -8.91 0.59
CA PRO A 223 -6.52 -8.04 0.15
C PRO A 223 -5.24 -8.87 -0.06
N PRO A 224 -4.36 -8.48 -1.01
CA PRO A 224 -3.08 -9.13 -1.16
C PRO A 224 -2.34 -9.09 0.17
N ARG A 225 -1.65 -10.19 0.52
CA ARG A 225 -0.96 -10.36 1.81
C ARG A 225 0.31 -9.49 1.94
N VAL A 226 0.37 -8.43 1.14
CA VAL A 226 1.50 -7.55 0.91
C VAL A 226 1.01 -6.13 1.11
N THR A 227 1.28 -5.55 2.27
CA THR A 227 1.12 -4.10 2.44
C THR A 227 2.47 -3.43 2.24
N ASN A 228 2.53 -2.61 1.19
CA ASN A 228 3.60 -1.70 0.80
C ASN A 228 4.77 -2.35 0.05
N GLN A 229 4.60 -2.47 -1.29
CA GLN A 229 5.70 -2.09 -2.17
C GLN A 229 6.05 -0.64 -1.82
N TYR A 230 7.02 -0.45 -0.94
CA TYR A 230 7.66 0.84 -0.78
C TYR A 230 8.46 1.07 -2.06
N THR A 231 7.92 1.85 -2.99
CA THR A 231 8.73 2.60 -3.93
C THR A 231 9.34 3.75 -3.13
N PRO A 232 10.67 3.76 -2.87
CA PRO A 232 11.30 5.00 -2.49
C PRO A 232 11.05 5.97 -3.64
N ARG A 233 10.38 7.08 -3.33
CA ARG A 233 10.32 8.24 -4.19
C ARG A 233 11.75 8.52 -4.65
N ALA A 234 12.01 8.53 -5.96
CA ALA A 234 13.28 9.02 -6.48
C ALA A 234 13.48 10.42 -5.88
N ALA A 235 14.44 10.54 -4.97
CA ALA A 235 14.85 11.82 -4.45
C ALA A 235 15.44 12.61 -5.63
N ASP A 236 15.07 13.87 -5.72
CA ASP A 236 15.65 14.81 -6.67
C ASP A 236 17.18 14.73 -6.64
N GLY A 237 17.78 14.43 -7.80
CA GLY A 237 19.18 14.69 -8.10
C GLY A 237 20.18 13.59 -7.74
N GLY A 238 20.68 12.89 -8.76
CA GLY A 238 21.92 12.11 -8.65
C GLY A 238 22.01 11.00 -9.69
N ALA A 239 23.02 11.07 -10.55
CA ALA A 239 23.23 10.17 -11.68
C ALA A 239 23.46 8.70 -11.27
N ALA A 240 22.97 7.81 -12.14
CA ALA A 240 23.43 6.46 -12.45
C ALA A 240 23.52 5.40 -11.34
N ALA A 241 22.69 4.36 -11.46
CA ALA A 241 23.17 3.00 -11.74
C ALA A 241 22.00 2.11 -12.18
N ASP A 242 22.10 1.52 -13.37
CA ASP A 242 21.27 0.41 -13.82
C ASP A 242 21.36 -0.75 -12.83
N GLY A 243 20.20 -1.19 -12.37
CA GLY A 243 20.04 -2.32 -11.46
C GLY A 243 18.67 -2.26 -10.81
N GLU A 244 17.67 -2.88 -11.42
CA GLU A 244 16.39 -3.14 -10.77
C GLU A 244 16.64 -3.93 -9.48
N VAL A 245 16.66 -3.25 -8.33
CA VAL A 245 16.61 -3.88 -7.03
C VAL A 245 15.22 -4.49 -6.89
N LYS A 246 15.07 -5.80 -7.19
CA LYS A 246 13.84 -6.55 -6.90
C LYS A 246 13.60 -6.57 -5.39
N TYR A 247 12.71 -5.70 -4.93
CA TYR A 247 12.30 -5.61 -3.53
C TYR A 247 11.70 -6.93 -3.03
N VAL A 248 12.16 -7.39 -1.86
CA VAL A 248 11.58 -8.56 -1.20
C VAL A 248 10.21 -8.18 -0.67
N THR A 249 9.21 -8.96 -1.03
CA THR A 249 7.85 -8.71 -0.61
C THR A 249 7.63 -9.34 0.76
N VAL A 250 7.84 -8.57 1.84
CA VAL A 250 7.67 -9.08 3.22
C VAL A 250 6.21 -8.94 3.65
N PRO A 251 5.50 -10.06 3.96
CA PRO A 251 4.09 -10.01 4.33
C PRO A 251 3.89 -9.43 5.74
N LEU A 252 2.81 -8.67 5.92
CA LEU A 252 2.41 -8.18 7.25
C LEU A 252 1.84 -9.35 8.08
N PRO A 253 2.29 -9.54 9.33
CA PRO A 253 1.79 -10.62 10.18
C PRO A 253 0.32 -10.37 10.59
N ARG A 254 -0.49 -11.43 10.62
CA ARG A 254 -1.94 -11.36 10.97
C ARG A 254 -2.16 -11.26 12.47
N THR A 255 -1.19 -11.72 13.26
CA THR A 255 -1.23 -11.69 14.72
C THR A 255 0.13 -11.31 15.28
N GLU A 256 0.15 -10.75 16.49
CA GLU A 256 1.38 -10.46 17.22
C GLU A 256 2.24 -11.72 17.41
N ARG A 257 1.60 -12.89 17.61
CA ARG A 257 2.27 -14.19 17.71
C ARG A 257 2.96 -14.60 16.41
N GLU A 258 2.29 -14.38 15.28
CA GLU A 258 2.86 -14.65 13.96
C GLU A 258 4.04 -13.71 13.67
N ALA A 259 3.95 -12.44 14.07
CA ALA A 259 5.05 -11.49 13.90
C ALA A 259 6.32 -11.99 14.59
N VAL A 260 6.22 -12.32 15.88
CA VAL A 260 7.37 -12.80 16.66
C VAL A 260 7.91 -14.12 16.12
N ALA A 261 7.04 -15.08 15.78
CA ALA A 261 7.44 -16.38 15.25
C ALA A 261 8.13 -16.26 13.89
N THR A 262 7.63 -15.40 13.01
CA THR A 262 8.15 -15.22 11.65
C THR A 262 9.49 -14.48 11.67
N ALA A 263 9.60 -13.40 12.46
CA ALA A 263 10.87 -12.70 12.65
C ALA A 263 11.95 -13.62 13.25
N SER A 264 11.58 -14.46 14.23
CA SER A 264 12.48 -15.47 14.79
C SER A 264 12.95 -16.46 13.73
N ARG A 265 12.01 -17.01 12.93
CA ARG A 265 12.34 -17.93 11.85
C ARG A 265 13.33 -17.29 10.86
N TRP A 266 13.08 -16.07 10.42
CA TRP A 266 13.96 -15.36 9.49
C TRP A 266 15.36 -15.12 10.06
N LEU A 267 15.48 -14.65 11.30
CA LEU A 267 16.77 -14.50 11.97
C LEU A 267 17.58 -15.80 11.98
N ARG A 268 16.92 -16.93 12.27
CA ARG A 268 17.57 -18.26 12.28
C ARG A 268 18.00 -18.75 10.90
N MET A 269 17.55 -18.10 9.83
CA MET A 269 17.97 -18.39 8.46
C MET A 269 19.15 -17.54 8.00
N ALA A 270 19.60 -16.56 8.80
CA ALA A 270 20.73 -15.72 8.45
C ALA A 270 22.00 -16.54 8.19
N THR A 271 22.73 -16.13 7.17
CA THR A 271 23.97 -16.70 6.68
C THR A 271 25.19 -15.96 7.23
N GLU A 272 26.38 -16.53 7.06
CA GLU A 272 27.63 -15.89 7.46
C GLU A 272 27.84 -14.52 6.79
N GLU A 273 27.36 -14.30 5.58
CA GLU A 273 27.48 -13.01 4.88
C GLU A 273 26.71 -11.90 5.61
N GLU A 274 25.49 -12.22 6.05
CA GLU A 274 24.58 -11.27 6.70
C GLU A 274 24.99 -10.91 8.12
N VAL A 275 25.68 -11.82 8.84
CA VAL A 275 26.18 -11.60 10.20
C VAL A 275 27.69 -11.37 10.29
N GLY A 276 28.41 -11.54 9.18
CA GLY A 276 29.87 -11.51 9.15
C GLY A 276 30.44 -10.11 9.31
N GLU A 277 29.71 -9.06 8.91
CA GLU A 277 30.13 -7.67 9.14
C GLU A 277 29.56 -7.15 10.47
N TRP A 278 30.42 -6.59 11.34
CA TRP A 278 30.03 -6.11 12.68
C TRP A 278 28.87 -5.11 12.65
N ARG A 279 28.87 -4.18 11.68
CA ARG A 279 27.81 -3.18 11.53
C ARG A 279 26.48 -3.83 11.14
N SER A 280 26.52 -4.79 10.22
CA SER A 280 25.35 -5.54 9.77
C SER A 280 24.79 -6.44 10.88
N TRP A 281 25.66 -7.10 11.65
CA TRP A 281 25.28 -7.87 12.84
C TRP A 281 24.57 -7.03 13.91
N ILE A 282 25.16 -5.88 14.29
CA ILE A 282 24.54 -4.96 15.26
C ILE A 282 23.21 -4.43 14.73
N ALA A 283 23.14 -4.09 13.45
CA ALA A 283 21.93 -3.55 12.86
C ALA A 283 20.80 -4.60 12.76
N LEU A 284 21.14 -5.87 12.56
CA LEU A 284 20.20 -6.99 12.64
C LEU A 284 19.67 -7.17 14.07
N GLY A 285 20.56 -7.10 15.07
CA GLY A 285 20.17 -7.12 16.49
C GLY A 285 19.25 -5.97 16.89
N LEU A 286 19.55 -4.76 16.43
CA LEU A 286 18.69 -3.59 16.63
C LEU A 286 17.30 -3.78 16.01
N ALA A 287 17.23 -4.37 14.81
CA ALA A 287 15.95 -4.66 14.17
C ALA A 287 15.16 -5.70 14.97
N ALA A 288 15.80 -6.78 15.39
CA ALA A 288 15.20 -7.81 16.24
C ALA A 288 14.68 -7.22 17.56
N PHE A 289 15.48 -6.38 18.22
CA PHE A 289 15.11 -5.70 19.46
C PHE A 289 13.89 -4.80 19.29
N ARG A 290 13.79 -4.05 18.18
CA ARG A 290 12.64 -3.18 17.91
C ARG A 290 11.34 -3.97 17.75
N VAL A 291 11.38 -5.07 17.01
CA VAL A 291 10.23 -5.97 16.86
C VAL A 291 9.87 -6.57 18.21
N ALA A 292 10.85 -7.05 18.97
CA ALA A 292 10.66 -7.65 20.28
C ALA A 292 10.04 -6.68 21.29
N HIS A 293 10.55 -5.44 21.33
CA HIS A 293 10.07 -4.41 22.23
C HIS A 293 8.66 -3.95 21.88
N HIS A 294 8.30 -3.88 20.59
CA HIS A 294 6.94 -3.55 20.16
C HIS A 294 5.93 -4.62 20.61
N PHE A 295 6.29 -5.90 20.47
CA PHE A 295 5.43 -7.04 20.81
C PHE A 295 5.73 -7.65 22.19
N LYS A 296 6.30 -6.89 23.12
CA LYS A 296 6.74 -7.39 24.44
C LYS A 296 5.59 -7.87 25.33
N ASP A 297 4.40 -7.29 25.15
CA ASP A 297 3.21 -7.57 25.97
C ASP A 297 2.27 -8.61 25.32
N THR A 298 2.68 -9.20 24.20
CA THR A 298 1.90 -10.21 23.46
C THR A 298 1.64 -11.46 24.32
N LYS A 299 0.37 -11.81 24.48
CA LYS A 299 -0.06 -13.00 25.25
C LYS A 299 -0.05 -14.26 24.39
N GLY A 300 0.18 -15.41 25.02
CA GLY A 300 0.10 -16.72 24.35
C GLY A 300 1.28 -17.05 23.42
N LEU A 301 2.40 -16.34 23.55
CA LEU A 301 3.69 -16.77 23.00
C LEU A 301 4.25 -17.94 23.82
N PRO A 302 4.97 -18.90 23.20
CA PRO A 302 5.68 -19.95 23.93
C PRO A 302 6.73 -19.40 24.92
N ARG A 303 7.31 -18.24 24.59
CA ARG A 303 8.21 -17.46 25.46
C ARG A 303 8.07 -15.97 25.14
N PRO A 304 8.43 -15.06 26.05
CA PRO A 304 8.35 -13.61 25.82
C PRO A 304 9.07 -13.17 24.53
N ALA A 305 8.52 -12.17 23.83
CA ALA A 305 9.09 -11.71 22.56
C ALA A 305 10.54 -11.24 22.67
N MET A 306 10.88 -10.59 23.79
CA MET A 306 12.25 -10.17 24.13
C MET A 306 13.23 -11.33 24.22
N GLU A 307 12.80 -12.46 24.77
CA GLU A 307 13.63 -13.66 24.91
C GLU A 307 13.70 -14.45 23.59
N GLU A 308 12.59 -14.57 22.87
CA GLU A 308 12.53 -15.28 21.58
C GLU A 308 13.48 -14.66 20.55
N LEU A 309 13.39 -13.34 20.36
CA LEU A 309 14.16 -12.68 19.30
C LEU A 309 15.63 -12.46 19.68
N LEU A 310 15.96 -12.39 20.96
CA LEU A 310 17.34 -12.45 21.43
C LEU A 310 17.96 -13.82 21.14
N ASP A 311 17.26 -14.92 21.47
CA ASP A 311 17.74 -16.27 21.16
C ASP A 311 17.85 -16.53 19.65
N ALA A 312 16.91 -16.00 18.86
CA ALA A 312 16.96 -16.09 17.40
C ALA A 312 18.16 -15.33 16.83
N TRP A 313 18.45 -14.12 17.33
CA TRP A 313 19.64 -13.37 16.92
C TRP A 313 20.95 -14.03 17.40
N GLY A 314 20.98 -14.61 18.61
CA GLY A 314 22.09 -15.42 19.08
C GLY A 314 22.33 -16.65 18.18
N THR A 315 21.25 -17.26 17.70
CA THR A 315 21.32 -18.37 16.72
C THR A 315 21.87 -17.91 15.38
N ALA A 316 21.39 -16.79 14.84
CA ALA A 316 21.91 -16.17 13.63
C ALA A 316 23.42 -15.92 13.73
N SER A 317 23.85 -15.37 14.87
CA SER A 317 25.24 -14.98 15.11
C SER A 317 26.21 -16.16 15.12
N ARG A 318 25.74 -17.36 15.49
CA ARG A 318 26.53 -18.60 15.43
C ARG A 318 26.93 -19.00 13.99
N ALA A 319 26.29 -18.43 12.96
CA ALA A 319 26.70 -18.65 11.57
C ALA A 319 28.11 -18.08 11.26
N CYS A 320 28.63 -17.14 12.06
CA CYS A 320 30.00 -16.63 11.94
C CYS A 320 30.79 -16.90 13.24
N ALA A 321 31.18 -18.16 13.43
CA ALA A 321 31.87 -18.62 14.65
C ALA A 321 33.21 -17.90 14.93
N ILE A 322 33.85 -17.33 13.91
CA ILE A 322 35.11 -16.58 14.04
C ILE A 322 34.90 -15.26 14.82
N LYS A 323 33.69 -14.69 14.76
CA LYS A 323 33.37 -13.39 15.37
C LYS A 323 32.41 -13.47 16.56
N PHE A 324 31.63 -14.55 16.64
CA PHE A 324 30.69 -14.75 17.75
C PHE A 324 31.39 -15.27 19.01
N LYS A 325 31.17 -14.59 20.14
CA LYS A 325 31.47 -15.13 21.47
C LYS A 325 30.20 -15.27 22.28
N HIS A 326 30.15 -16.32 23.10
CA HIS A 326 29.02 -16.55 24.00
C HIS A 326 28.84 -15.36 24.95
N GLY A 327 27.62 -14.83 25.07
CA GLY A 327 27.31 -13.66 25.90
C GLY A 327 27.36 -12.31 25.16
N ASP A 328 27.93 -12.22 23.96
CA ASP A 328 28.06 -10.95 23.23
C ASP A 328 26.70 -10.40 22.79
N CYS A 329 25.78 -11.28 22.38
CA CYS A 329 24.42 -10.87 21.96
C CYS A 329 23.65 -10.30 23.15
N GLU A 330 23.69 -10.98 24.30
CA GLU A 330 23.03 -10.59 25.55
C GLU A 330 23.59 -9.27 26.08
N ALA A 331 24.92 -9.12 26.09
CA ALA A 331 25.58 -7.90 26.51
C ALA A 331 25.21 -6.71 25.61
N ARG A 332 25.14 -6.91 24.28
CA ARG A 332 24.72 -5.87 23.35
C ARG A 332 23.24 -5.55 23.44
N TRP A 333 22.39 -6.57 23.53
CA TRP A 333 20.95 -6.42 23.65
C TRP A 333 20.57 -5.56 24.86
N ALA A 334 21.28 -5.72 25.98
CA ALA A 334 21.11 -4.90 27.17
C ALA A 334 21.47 -3.41 26.99
N THR A 335 22.26 -3.06 25.95
CA THR A 335 22.62 -1.67 25.64
C THR A 335 21.65 -0.96 24.70
N PHE A 336 20.72 -1.70 24.08
CA PHE A 336 19.74 -1.12 23.18
C PHE A 336 18.65 -0.37 23.97
N ASP A 337 18.46 0.90 23.65
CA ASP A 337 17.51 1.78 24.31
C ASP A 337 16.53 2.36 23.29
N ILE A 338 15.25 1.97 23.41
CA ILE A 338 14.19 2.39 22.50
C ILE A 338 13.99 3.92 22.49
N ASN A 339 14.26 4.60 23.61
CA ASN A 339 14.10 6.04 23.72
C ASN A 339 15.22 6.80 23.01
N ARG A 340 16.44 6.25 23.00
CA ARG A 340 17.56 6.78 22.22
C ARG A 340 17.43 6.53 20.72
N MET A 341 16.57 5.58 20.33
CA MET A 341 16.30 5.22 18.93
C MET A 341 15.15 6.04 18.28
N ARG A 342 14.50 6.95 19.00
CA ARG A 342 13.29 7.68 18.55
C ARG A 342 13.53 8.79 17.52
N ASN A 343 14.75 9.29 17.34
CA ASN A 343 15.03 10.48 16.52
C ASN A 343 15.20 10.23 15.01
N ALA A 344 14.72 9.09 14.49
CA ALA A 344 14.67 8.85 13.06
C ALA A 344 13.29 8.33 12.68
N THR A 345 12.87 8.66 11.46
CA THR A 345 11.79 8.02 10.69
C THR A 345 11.88 6.49 10.62
N ASP A 346 12.96 5.90 11.15
CA ASP A 346 13.25 4.47 11.31
C ASP A 346 12.82 3.85 12.67
N SER A 347 12.16 4.59 13.56
CA SER A 347 11.70 4.05 14.86
C SER A 347 10.51 3.07 14.77
N ASP A 348 10.03 2.79 13.55
CA ASP A 348 8.91 1.90 13.27
C ASP A 348 9.33 0.41 13.34
N TRP A 349 8.61 -0.37 14.15
CA TRP A 349 8.80 -1.82 14.26
C TRP A 349 8.61 -2.51 12.91
N TRP A 350 7.77 -1.95 12.03
CA TRP A 350 7.49 -2.51 10.72
C TRP A 350 8.70 -2.42 9.78
N GLN A 351 9.45 -1.31 9.83
CA GLN A 351 10.69 -1.21 9.04
C GLN A 351 11.75 -2.19 9.53
N ALA A 352 11.85 -2.36 10.84
CA ALA A 352 12.72 -3.38 11.44
C ALA A 352 12.30 -4.80 11.04
N TYR A 353 10.99 -5.08 11.02
CA TYR A 353 10.44 -6.36 10.61
C TYR A 353 10.73 -6.68 9.14
N LYS A 354 10.51 -5.72 8.23
CA LYS A 354 10.86 -5.86 6.81
C LYS A 354 12.35 -6.12 6.59
N ARG A 355 13.21 -5.43 7.34
CA ARG A 355 14.65 -5.63 7.26
C ARG A 355 15.05 -7.06 7.60
N ILE A 356 14.45 -7.66 8.63
CA ILE A 356 14.67 -9.06 8.98
C ILE A 356 14.10 -9.98 7.89
N GLY A 357 12.95 -9.65 7.31
CA GLY A 357 12.32 -10.43 6.24
C GLY A 357 13.15 -10.55 4.96
N HIS A 358 14.10 -9.64 4.71
CA HIS A 358 15.00 -9.75 3.56
C HIS A 358 15.91 -10.98 3.60
N LEU A 359 16.17 -11.55 4.80
CA LEU A 359 16.95 -12.77 4.98
C LEU A 359 16.31 -13.98 4.28
N GLU A 360 14.99 -13.99 4.08
CA GLU A 360 14.30 -15.07 3.38
C GLU A 360 14.65 -15.11 1.89
N LYS A 361 14.75 -13.95 1.23
CA LYS A 361 15.07 -13.88 -0.19
C LYS A 361 16.51 -14.25 -0.50
N ALA A 362 17.45 -13.82 0.34
CA ALA A 362 18.86 -14.21 0.18
C ALA A 362 18.99 -15.74 0.18
N LYS A 363 18.25 -16.41 1.06
CA LYS A 363 18.19 -17.86 1.11
C LYS A 363 17.47 -18.49 -0.10
N GLU A 364 16.37 -17.91 -0.57
CA GLU A 364 15.68 -18.37 -1.78
C GLU A 364 16.55 -18.22 -3.05
N GLU A 365 17.31 -17.13 -3.16
CA GLU A 365 18.25 -16.88 -4.27
C GLU A 365 19.42 -17.88 -4.23
N ILE A 366 20.00 -18.15 -3.05
CA ILE A 366 21.02 -19.19 -2.87
C ILE A 366 20.47 -20.58 -3.27
N LEU A 367 19.27 -20.94 -2.81
CA LEU A 367 18.65 -22.23 -3.13
C LEU A 367 18.33 -22.37 -4.62
N ALA A 368 17.90 -21.28 -5.28
CA ALA A 368 17.65 -21.26 -6.71
C ALA A 368 18.95 -21.40 -7.53
N GLU A 369 20.03 -20.76 -7.09
CA GLU A 369 21.35 -20.88 -7.71
C GLU A 369 21.93 -22.29 -7.54
N GLU A 370 21.85 -22.88 -6.35
CA GLU A 370 22.23 -24.26 -6.10
C GLU A 370 21.44 -25.26 -6.96
N ALA A 371 20.13 -25.05 -7.11
CA ALA A 371 19.27 -25.86 -7.97
C ALA A 371 19.67 -25.73 -9.45
N SER A 372 19.99 -24.53 -9.91
CA SER A 372 20.47 -24.25 -11.27
C SER A 372 21.82 -24.93 -11.55
N ILE A 373 22.77 -24.86 -10.61
CA ILE A 373 24.06 -25.54 -10.72
C ILE A 373 23.87 -27.06 -10.78
N LYS A 374 23.03 -27.63 -9.91
CA LYS A 374 22.69 -29.07 -9.94
C LYS A 374 22.03 -29.48 -11.25
N ALA A 375 21.17 -28.65 -11.82
CA ALA A 375 20.52 -28.91 -13.10
C ALA A 375 21.50 -28.89 -14.27
N LYS A 376 22.42 -27.91 -14.31
CA LYS A 376 23.51 -27.84 -15.30
C LYS A 376 24.43 -29.06 -15.22
N TYR A 377 24.76 -29.51 -14.01
CA TYR A 377 25.60 -30.69 -13.80
C TYR A 377 24.90 -31.98 -14.26
N ARG A 378 23.60 -32.15 -14.01
CA ARG A 378 22.82 -33.28 -14.52
C ARG A 378 22.77 -33.32 -16.06
N LYS A 379 22.50 -32.19 -16.71
CA LYS A 379 22.52 -32.09 -18.18
C LYS A 379 23.88 -32.46 -18.77
N LYS A 380 24.97 -32.07 -18.11
CA LYS A 380 26.33 -32.43 -18.54
C LYS A 380 26.60 -33.93 -18.42
N LEU A 381 26.14 -34.57 -17.34
CA LEU A 381 26.24 -36.02 -17.15
C LEU A 381 25.42 -36.82 -18.16
N GLU A 382 24.20 -36.37 -18.46
CA GLU A 382 23.34 -36.99 -19.49
C GLU A 382 23.96 -36.88 -20.88
N ALA A 383 24.50 -35.71 -21.24
CA ALA A 383 25.20 -35.52 -22.51
C ALA A 383 26.42 -36.44 -22.64
N GLN A 384 27.23 -36.57 -21.58
CA GLN A 384 28.39 -37.47 -21.57
C GLN A 384 28.00 -38.95 -21.67
N ARG A 385 26.84 -39.33 -21.12
CA ARG A 385 26.32 -40.70 -21.21
C ARG A 385 25.83 -41.02 -22.63
N GLN A 386 25.13 -40.09 -23.26
CA GLN A 386 24.69 -40.24 -24.66
C GLN A 386 25.89 -40.35 -25.62
N THR A 387 26.96 -39.57 -25.41
CA THR A 387 28.18 -39.67 -26.23
C THR A 387 28.90 -41.01 -26.06
N ARG A 388 28.83 -41.64 -24.87
CA ARG A 388 29.39 -42.96 -24.60
C ARG A 388 28.56 -44.12 -25.16
N GLU A 389 27.25 -43.93 -25.32
CA GLU A 389 26.35 -44.93 -25.91
C GLU A 389 26.31 -44.85 -27.45
N SER A 390 26.90 -43.79 -28.04
CA SER A 390 26.96 -43.55 -29.50
C SER A 390 28.31 -43.90 -30.14
N ASN A 391 29.29 -44.31 -29.33
CA ASN A 391 30.61 -44.84 -29.71
C ASN A 391 30.69 -46.30 -29.29
#